data_AF-A0A151LY82-F1
#
_entry.id   AF-A0A151LY82-F1
#
_cell.length_a   1.000
_cell.length_b   1.000
_cell.length_c   1.000
_cell.angle_alpha   90.00
_cell.angle_beta   90.00
_cell.angle_gamma   90.00
#
_symmetry.space_group_name_H-M   'P 1'
#
loop_
_entity.id
_entity.type
_entity.pdbx_description
1 polymer ?
#
loop_
_entity_poly.entity_id
_entity_poly.type
_entity_poly.pdbx_seq_one_letter_code
_entity_poly.pdbx_strand_id
1 'polypeptide(L)'
;MERLSVDYGKKSKLEFAIYPAPQVSTAVVEPYNSILTTHTTLEHSDCAFMVDNEAIYDICRRNLDIERPTYTNLNRLISQIVSSITASLRFDGALNVDLTEFQTNLVPYPRIHFPLATYAPVISAEKAYHEQMSVAEITNSCFEPANQMVKCDPRHGKYMACCLLYRGDVVPKDVNAAIAAIKTKRSIQFVDWCPTGFKVGINYQPPTAVPGGDLAKVQRAVCMLSNTTAIAEAWARLDHKFDLMYAKRAFVHWYVGEGMEEGEFSEAREDMAALEKDYEEVGIDSYEDEEEGEE
;
A
#
# COMPACT_ATOMS: atom_id res chain seq x y z
N MET A 1 -12.96 2.56 -15.08
CA MET A 1 -13.67 2.03 -13.89
C MET A 1 -15.16 2.38 -13.94
N GLU A 2 -15.53 3.60 -14.31
CA GLU A 2 -16.92 4.08 -14.54
C GLU A 2 -17.88 3.04 -15.16
N ARG A 3 -17.55 2.53 -16.35
CA ARG A 3 -18.40 1.56 -17.07
C ARG A 3 -18.66 0.28 -16.27
N LEU A 4 -17.65 -0.21 -15.55
CA LEU A 4 -17.80 -1.38 -14.68
C LEU A 4 -18.69 -1.06 -13.47
N SER A 5 -18.62 0.16 -12.94
CA SER A 5 -19.52 0.61 -11.87
C SER A 5 -20.98 0.69 -12.34
N VAL A 6 -21.22 1.12 -13.59
CA VAL A 6 -22.56 1.14 -14.19
C VAL A 6 -23.10 -0.28 -14.39
N ASP A 7 -22.32 -1.15 -15.05
CA ASP A 7 -22.80 -2.48 -15.45
C ASP A 7 -22.78 -3.50 -14.28
N TYR A 8 -21.87 -3.32 -13.31
CA TYR A 8 -21.60 -4.27 -12.22
C TYR A 8 -21.47 -3.59 -10.84
N GLY A 9 -22.29 -2.56 -10.55
CA GLY A 9 -22.15 -1.74 -9.34
C GLY A 9 -22.16 -2.46 -7.98
N LYS A 10 -22.67 -3.70 -7.90
CA LYS A 10 -22.65 -4.51 -6.67
C LYS A 10 -21.39 -5.37 -6.49
N LYS A 11 -20.43 -5.31 -7.42
CA LYS A 11 -19.20 -6.09 -7.37
C LYS A 11 -18.06 -5.23 -6.85
N SER A 12 -17.29 -5.79 -5.92
CA SER A 12 -16.06 -5.17 -5.41
C SER A 12 -15.01 -5.07 -6.51
N LYS A 13 -14.32 -3.94 -6.57
CA LYS A 13 -13.32 -3.57 -7.55
C LYS A 13 -12.03 -3.21 -6.80
N LEU A 14 -11.00 -4.02 -6.99
CA LEU A 14 -9.70 -3.82 -6.36
C LEU A 14 -8.67 -3.42 -7.41
N GLU A 15 -7.77 -2.52 -7.03
CA GLU A 15 -6.70 -2.03 -7.89
C GLU A 15 -5.33 -2.37 -7.32
N PHE A 16 -4.38 -2.65 -8.20
CA PHE A 16 -2.95 -2.71 -7.90
C PHE A 16 -2.28 -1.60 -8.71
N ALA A 17 -2.18 -0.42 -8.11
CA ALA A 17 -1.75 0.79 -8.78
C ALA A 17 -0.23 0.96 -8.65
N ILE A 18 0.47 1.02 -9.78
CA ILE A 18 1.91 1.28 -9.80
C ILE A 18 2.14 2.79 -9.69
N TYR A 19 2.65 3.22 -8.53
CA TYR A 19 2.95 4.62 -8.24
C TYR A 19 4.27 5.03 -8.92
N PRO A 20 4.30 6.19 -9.62
CA PRO A 20 5.44 6.58 -10.43
C PRO A 20 6.64 7.03 -9.59
N ALA A 21 7.84 6.64 -10.04
CA ALA A 21 9.10 6.91 -9.37
C ALA A 21 10.08 7.62 -10.32
N PRO A 22 10.68 8.77 -9.96
CA PRO A 22 11.55 9.55 -10.86
C PRO A 22 12.71 8.75 -11.46
N GLN A 23 13.25 7.78 -10.72
CA GLN A 23 14.45 7.03 -11.10
C GLN A 23 14.19 5.97 -12.19
N VAL A 24 12.94 5.51 -12.30
CA VAL A 24 12.50 4.53 -13.32
C VAL A 24 11.34 5.05 -14.18
N SER A 25 11.04 6.34 -14.04
CA SER A 25 10.02 7.05 -14.82
C SER A 25 10.48 7.14 -16.27
N THR A 26 9.57 6.81 -17.18
CA THR A 26 9.84 6.88 -18.63
C THR A 26 9.10 8.02 -19.30
N ALA A 27 8.15 8.64 -18.61
CA ALA A 27 7.35 9.73 -19.12
C ALA A 27 7.32 10.93 -18.17
N VAL A 28 7.67 12.12 -18.71
CA VAL A 28 7.69 13.39 -17.96
C VAL A 28 6.29 13.77 -17.44
N VAL A 29 5.23 13.33 -18.12
CA VAL A 29 3.82 13.65 -17.82
C VAL A 29 3.15 12.67 -16.84
N GLU A 30 3.92 11.76 -16.22
CA GLU A 30 3.39 10.83 -15.20
C GLU A 30 2.62 11.54 -14.07
N PRO A 31 3.05 12.69 -13.52
CA PRO A 31 2.28 13.40 -12.49
C PRO A 31 0.87 13.79 -12.94
N TYR A 32 0.70 14.24 -14.18
CA TYR A 32 -0.62 14.58 -14.73
C TYR A 32 -1.50 13.35 -14.84
N ASN A 33 -0.97 12.28 -15.43
CA ASN A 33 -1.72 11.04 -15.61
C ASN A 33 -2.16 10.46 -14.27
N SER A 34 -1.29 10.52 -13.25
CA SER A 34 -1.60 10.03 -11.91
C SER A 34 -2.69 10.84 -11.21
N ILE A 35 -2.67 12.17 -11.27
CA ILE A 35 -3.75 13.00 -10.68
C ILE A 35 -5.09 12.73 -11.37
N LEU A 36 -5.09 12.77 -12.71
CA LEU A 36 -6.32 12.61 -13.50
C LEU A 36 -6.93 11.21 -13.34
N THR A 37 -6.09 10.16 -13.34
CA THR A 37 -6.61 8.81 -13.12
C THR A 37 -7.12 8.65 -11.70
N THR A 38 -6.40 9.14 -10.67
CA THR A 38 -6.86 9.00 -9.28
C THR A 38 -8.21 9.67 -9.09
N HIS A 39 -8.35 10.93 -9.54
CA HIS A 39 -9.61 11.68 -9.47
C HIS A 39 -10.79 10.90 -10.08
N THR A 40 -10.65 10.44 -11.32
CA THR A 40 -11.74 9.73 -12.03
C THR A 40 -12.01 8.32 -11.50
N THR A 41 -11.05 7.68 -10.83
CA THR A 41 -11.24 6.33 -10.26
C THR A 41 -11.64 6.33 -8.79
N LEU A 42 -11.50 7.44 -8.07
CA LEU A 42 -11.69 7.53 -6.62
C LEU A 42 -13.08 7.06 -6.18
N GLU A 43 -14.13 7.46 -6.90
CA GLU A 43 -15.51 7.04 -6.60
C GLU A 43 -15.87 5.63 -7.10
N HIS A 44 -14.97 5.00 -7.85
CA HIS A 44 -15.23 3.76 -8.57
C HIS A 44 -14.35 2.60 -8.16
N SER A 45 -13.38 2.81 -7.27
CA SER A 45 -12.54 1.76 -6.71
C SER A 45 -12.96 1.51 -5.27
N ASP A 46 -13.02 0.23 -4.85
CA ASP A 46 -13.38 -0.10 -3.48
C ASP A 46 -12.13 -0.14 -2.57
N CYS A 47 -10.96 -0.45 -3.15
CA CYS A 47 -9.66 -0.44 -2.47
C CYS A 47 -8.52 -0.54 -3.50
N ALA A 48 -7.54 0.36 -3.39
CA ALA A 48 -6.41 0.47 -4.29
C ALA A 48 -5.08 0.27 -3.55
N PHE A 49 -4.40 -0.83 -3.85
CA PHE A 49 -3.07 -1.12 -3.31
C PHE A 49 -2.02 -0.36 -4.10
N MET A 50 -1.42 0.65 -3.49
CA MET A 50 -0.34 1.41 -4.11
C MET A 50 0.99 0.67 -4.00
N VAL A 51 1.73 0.70 -5.11
CA VAL A 51 3.01 0.03 -5.29
C VAL A 51 4.00 1.01 -5.91
N ASP A 52 4.86 1.59 -5.08
CA ASP A 52 5.89 2.55 -5.49
C ASP A 52 7.09 1.82 -6.08
N ASN A 53 7.35 2.13 -7.35
CA ASN A 53 8.50 1.62 -8.07
C ASN A 53 9.84 1.93 -7.39
N GLU A 54 9.96 3.09 -6.72
CA GLU A 54 11.17 3.49 -6.02
C GLU A 54 11.41 2.62 -4.78
N ALA A 55 10.35 2.38 -4.00
CA ALA A 55 10.43 1.54 -2.82
C ALA A 55 10.83 0.11 -3.17
N ILE A 56 10.25 -0.46 -4.23
CA ILE A 56 10.60 -1.81 -4.70
C ILE A 56 12.02 -1.86 -5.23
N TYR A 57 12.45 -0.83 -5.97
CA TYR A 57 13.83 -0.75 -6.46
C TYR A 57 14.83 -0.78 -5.31
N ASP A 58 14.58 0.00 -4.25
CA ASP A 58 15.42 0.03 -3.05
C ASP A 58 15.43 -1.31 -2.29
N ILE A 59 14.27 -1.96 -2.16
CA ILE A 59 14.18 -3.30 -1.56
C ILE A 59 15.00 -4.32 -2.38
N CYS A 60 14.87 -4.33 -3.70
CA CYS A 60 15.65 -5.23 -4.55
C CYS A 60 17.16 -4.98 -4.40
N ARG A 61 17.58 -3.72 -4.35
CA ARG A 61 19.00 -3.38 -4.20
C ARG A 61 19.57 -3.75 -2.85
N ARG A 62 18.82 -3.50 -1.77
CA ARG A 62 19.26 -3.69 -0.39
C ARG A 62 19.15 -5.14 0.09
N ASN A 63 18.04 -5.81 -0.24
CA ASN A 63 17.72 -7.12 0.32
C ASN A 63 18.09 -8.28 -0.61
N LEU A 64 18.07 -8.04 -1.93
CA LEU A 64 18.40 -9.06 -2.94
C LEU A 64 19.80 -8.88 -3.52
N ASP A 65 20.53 -7.85 -3.08
CA ASP A 65 21.88 -7.49 -3.55
C ASP A 65 21.96 -7.26 -5.07
N ILE A 66 20.86 -6.80 -5.67
CA ILE A 66 20.80 -6.52 -7.11
C ILE A 66 21.21 -5.07 -7.35
N GLU A 67 22.40 -4.83 -7.91
CA GLU A 67 22.92 -3.48 -8.11
C GLU A 67 22.03 -2.60 -9.00
N ARG A 68 21.48 -3.18 -10.07
CA ARG A 68 20.59 -2.51 -11.04
C ARG A 68 19.35 -3.37 -11.32
N PRO A 69 18.33 -3.30 -10.46
CA PRO A 69 17.06 -4.00 -10.66
C PRO A 69 16.42 -3.67 -12.01
N THR A 70 16.02 -4.71 -12.74
CA THR A 70 15.24 -4.59 -13.97
C THR A 70 13.74 -4.71 -13.68
N TYR A 71 12.87 -4.37 -14.64
CA TYR A 71 11.44 -4.61 -14.49
C TYR A 71 11.10 -6.07 -14.21
N THR A 72 11.89 -7.03 -14.68
CA THR A 72 11.70 -8.45 -14.32
C THR A 72 11.88 -8.69 -12.82
N ASN A 73 12.89 -8.06 -12.20
CA ASN A 73 13.12 -8.19 -10.76
C ASN A 73 12.00 -7.51 -9.96
N LEU A 74 11.63 -6.28 -10.33
CA LEU A 74 10.54 -5.55 -9.70
C LEU A 74 9.22 -6.33 -9.78
N ASN A 75 8.84 -6.78 -10.98
CA ASN A 75 7.59 -7.50 -11.22
C ASN A 75 7.54 -8.85 -10.48
N ARG A 76 8.67 -9.53 -10.29
CA ARG A 76 8.71 -10.76 -9.47
C ARG A 76 8.39 -10.46 -8.01
N LEU A 77 8.93 -9.38 -7.44
CA LEU A 77 8.59 -8.98 -6.07
C LEU A 77 7.12 -8.56 -5.95
N ILE A 78 6.63 -7.73 -6.88
CA ILE A 78 5.20 -7.35 -6.96
C ILE A 78 4.31 -8.60 -7.05
N SER A 79 4.67 -9.57 -7.89
CA SER A 79 3.89 -10.79 -8.06
C SER A 79 3.78 -11.62 -6.77
N GLN A 80 4.78 -11.60 -5.89
CA GLN A 80 4.71 -12.30 -4.60
C GLN A 80 3.73 -11.65 -3.63
N ILE A 81 3.67 -10.32 -3.65
CA ILE A 81 2.75 -9.53 -2.84
C ILE A 81 1.32 -9.76 -3.32
N VAL A 82 1.08 -9.60 -4.63
CA VAL A 82 -0.23 -9.88 -5.25
C VAL A 82 -0.66 -11.32 -5.01
N SER A 83 0.26 -12.28 -5.11
CA SER A 83 0.00 -13.69 -4.79
C SER A 83 -0.40 -13.89 -3.33
N SER A 84 0.17 -13.11 -2.41
CA SER A 84 -0.14 -13.19 -0.97
C SER A 84 -1.48 -12.55 -0.62
N ILE A 85 -1.81 -11.41 -1.24
CA ILE A 85 -3.09 -10.73 -1.08
C ILE A 85 -4.24 -11.60 -1.64
N THR A 86 -4.03 -12.20 -2.81
CA THR A 86 -5.04 -13.07 -3.46
C THR A 86 -5.00 -14.51 -2.99
N ALA A 87 -4.14 -14.87 -2.02
CA ALA A 87 -3.98 -16.26 -1.58
C ALA A 87 -5.25 -16.81 -0.93
N SER A 88 -5.94 -16.00 -0.12
CA SER A 88 -7.19 -16.37 0.56
C SER A 88 -8.34 -16.65 -0.40
N LEU A 89 -8.27 -16.15 -1.64
CA LEU A 89 -9.29 -16.37 -2.66
C LEU A 89 -9.06 -17.67 -3.43
N ARG A 90 -7.83 -18.18 -3.44
CA ARG A 90 -7.40 -19.31 -4.28
C ARG A 90 -7.20 -20.59 -3.48
N PHE A 91 -7.01 -20.47 -2.18
CA PHE A 91 -6.70 -21.58 -1.30
C PHE A 91 -7.47 -21.44 0.00
N ASP A 92 -7.80 -22.59 0.57
CA ASP A 92 -8.37 -22.64 1.91
C ASP A 92 -7.32 -22.31 2.97
N GLY A 93 -7.77 -21.73 4.08
CA GLY A 93 -6.95 -21.17 5.15
C GLY A 93 -7.71 -21.16 6.47
N ALA A 94 -6.98 -21.07 7.58
CA ALA A 94 -7.60 -21.09 8.92
C ALA A 94 -8.37 -19.81 9.24
N LEU A 95 -7.91 -18.67 8.69
CA LEU A 95 -8.64 -17.41 8.66
C LEU A 95 -8.58 -16.91 7.21
N ASN A 96 -9.67 -17.10 6.47
CA ASN A 96 -9.81 -16.62 5.10
C ASN A 96 -10.30 -15.17 5.15
N VAL A 97 -9.61 -14.28 4.44
CA VAL A 97 -10.07 -12.91 4.21
C VAL A 97 -10.69 -12.85 2.83
N ASP A 98 -11.99 -12.56 2.73
CA ASP A 98 -12.67 -12.43 1.44
C ASP A 98 -12.46 -11.03 0.79
N LEU A 99 -12.86 -10.88 -0.48
CA LEU A 99 -12.72 -9.61 -1.21
C LEU A 99 -13.50 -8.45 -0.58
N THR A 100 -14.68 -8.73 -0.02
CA THR A 100 -15.56 -7.76 0.62
C THR A 100 -15.04 -7.37 2.01
N GLU A 101 -14.37 -8.31 2.67
CA GLU A 101 -13.70 -8.15 3.94
C GLU A 101 -12.47 -7.26 3.80
N PHE A 102 -11.78 -7.21 2.66
CA PHE A 102 -10.71 -6.21 2.48
C PHE A 102 -11.25 -4.79 2.60
N GLN A 103 -12.37 -4.47 1.93
CA GLN A 103 -13.01 -3.17 2.06
C GLN A 103 -13.44 -2.93 3.52
N THR A 104 -14.18 -3.87 4.11
CA THR A 104 -14.71 -3.73 5.47
C THR A 104 -13.60 -3.62 6.54
N ASN A 105 -12.46 -4.28 6.33
CA ASN A 105 -11.38 -4.32 7.31
C ASN A 105 -10.33 -3.23 7.12
N LEU A 106 -10.09 -2.76 5.89
CA LEU A 106 -9.02 -1.80 5.58
C LEU A 106 -9.52 -0.40 5.25
N VAL A 107 -10.77 -0.23 4.85
CA VAL A 107 -11.29 1.04 4.32
C VAL A 107 -12.34 1.60 5.28
N PRO A 108 -11.95 2.43 6.27
CA PRO A 108 -12.88 3.03 7.21
C PRO A 108 -13.78 4.07 6.56
N TYR A 109 -13.24 4.83 5.60
CA TYR A 109 -13.94 5.87 4.84
C TYR A 109 -13.79 5.60 3.34
N PRO A 110 -14.85 5.76 2.53
CA PRO A 110 -14.81 5.43 1.10
C PRO A 110 -13.68 6.09 0.30
N ARG A 111 -13.33 7.35 0.62
CA ARG A 111 -12.23 8.09 -0.05
C ARG A 111 -10.83 7.65 0.43
N ILE A 112 -10.72 7.12 1.65
CA ILE A 112 -9.44 6.70 2.26
C ILE A 112 -9.26 5.19 2.06
N HIS A 113 -9.15 4.80 0.79
CA HIS A 113 -9.14 3.42 0.34
C HIS A 113 -7.79 2.99 -0.29
N PHE A 114 -6.68 3.56 0.20
CA PHE A 114 -5.32 3.28 -0.27
C PHE A 114 -4.44 2.58 0.78
N PRO A 115 -4.59 1.27 1.02
CA PRO A 115 -3.71 0.55 1.94
C PRO A 115 -2.30 0.41 1.37
N LEU A 116 -1.30 0.54 2.25
CA LEU A 116 0.07 0.20 1.95
C LEU A 116 0.27 -1.30 2.08
N ALA A 117 1.00 -1.86 1.12
CA ALA A 117 1.52 -3.21 1.25
C ALA A 117 2.94 -3.20 1.84
N THR A 118 3.22 -4.16 2.71
CA THR A 118 4.56 -4.47 3.19
C THR A 118 4.75 -5.97 3.15
N TYR A 119 5.91 -6.45 2.70
CA TYR A 119 6.16 -7.88 2.59
C TYR A 119 7.43 -8.29 3.32
N ALA A 120 7.34 -9.37 4.09
CA ALA A 120 8.48 -9.95 4.76
C ALA A 120 8.40 -11.48 4.81
N PRO A 121 9.51 -12.20 4.73
CA PRO A 121 10.85 -11.67 4.51
C PRO A 121 11.16 -11.53 3.01
N VAL A 122 12.02 -10.56 2.68
CA VAL A 122 12.63 -10.42 1.34
C VAL A 122 14.10 -10.77 1.49
N ILE A 123 14.49 -11.96 1.03
CA ILE A 123 15.85 -12.51 1.19
C ILE A 123 16.33 -13.03 -0.16
N SER A 124 17.59 -12.71 -0.51
CA SER A 124 18.28 -13.25 -1.69
C SER A 124 18.36 -14.78 -1.63
N ALA A 125 18.21 -15.44 -2.78
CA ALA A 125 18.40 -16.88 -2.92
C ALA A 125 19.77 -17.37 -2.40
N GLU A 126 20.80 -16.53 -2.43
CA GLU A 126 22.15 -16.85 -1.94
C GLU A 126 22.25 -16.85 -0.41
N LYS A 127 21.44 -16.04 0.28
CA LYS A 127 21.47 -15.84 1.74
C LYS A 127 20.53 -16.79 2.52
N ALA A 128 19.72 -17.58 1.81
CA ALA A 128 18.66 -18.41 2.37
C ALA A 128 19.11 -19.46 3.39
N TYR A 129 20.37 -19.91 3.32
CA TYR A 129 20.87 -21.04 4.11
C TYR A 129 21.26 -20.67 5.55
N HIS A 130 21.32 -19.38 5.89
CA HIS A 130 21.94 -18.95 7.13
C HIS A 130 20.95 -18.76 8.29
N GLU A 131 19.69 -18.36 8.04
CA GLU A 131 18.72 -18.10 9.13
C GLU A 131 17.26 -18.38 8.71
N GLN A 132 16.55 -19.18 9.51
CA GLN A 132 15.09 -19.29 9.41
C GLN A 132 14.46 -18.22 10.31
N MET A 133 13.72 -17.28 9.73
CA MET A 133 13.04 -16.25 10.50
C MET A 133 11.79 -16.81 11.21
N SER A 134 11.67 -16.50 12.49
CA SER A 134 10.49 -16.78 13.32
C SER A 134 9.30 -15.91 12.90
N VAL A 135 8.10 -16.28 13.37
CA VAL A 135 6.88 -15.47 13.14
C VAL A 135 7.09 -14.05 13.69
N ALA A 136 7.63 -13.92 14.91
CA ALA A 136 7.86 -12.61 15.51
C ALA A 136 8.81 -11.72 14.69
N GLU A 137 9.89 -12.27 14.13
CA GLU A 137 10.86 -11.49 13.33
C GLU A 137 10.26 -11.01 12.01
N ILE A 138 9.51 -11.86 11.30
CA ILE A 138 8.85 -11.44 10.05
C ILE A 138 7.75 -10.42 10.33
N THR A 139 6.99 -10.57 11.43
CA THR A 139 5.97 -9.59 11.83
C THR A 139 6.60 -8.24 12.18
N ASN A 140 7.70 -8.23 12.93
CA ASN A 140 8.44 -7.00 13.23
C ASN A 140 8.95 -6.32 11.95
N SER A 141 9.45 -7.11 11.00
CA SER A 141 9.95 -6.61 9.73
C SER A 141 8.88 -5.90 8.88
N CYS A 142 7.60 -6.22 9.06
CA CYS A 142 6.50 -5.50 8.39
C CYS A 142 6.30 -4.06 8.88
N PHE A 143 6.76 -3.73 10.09
CA PHE A 143 6.66 -2.38 10.65
C PHE A 143 7.95 -1.57 10.46
N GLU A 144 8.94 -2.12 9.78
CA GLU A 144 10.14 -1.40 9.39
C GLU A 144 9.88 -0.64 8.07
N PRO A 145 10.04 0.71 8.05
CA PRO A 145 9.75 1.52 6.85
C PRO A 145 10.50 1.05 5.60
N ALA A 146 11.68 0.47 5.78
CA ALA A 146 12.51 0.01 4.69
C ALA A 146 11.88 -1.11 3.85
N ASN A 147 10.94 -1.88 4.42
CA ASN A 147 10.30 -3.01 3.72
C ASN A 147 8.95 -2.64 3.07
N GLN A 148 8.52 -1.38 3.22
CA GLN A 148 7.25 -0.90 2.71
C GLN A 148 7.29 -0.73 1.19
N MET A 149 6.15 -0.97 0.54
CA MET A 149 6.03 -0.85 -0.91
C MET A 149 5.70 0.56 -1.37
N VAL A 150 5.53 1.51 -0.45
CA VAL A 150 5.34 2.93 -0.74
C VAL A 150 6.31 3.71 0.13
N LYS A 151 7.03 4.68 -0.44
CA LYS A 151 7.88 5.55 0.35
C LYS A 151 7.05 6.54 1.16
N CYS A 152 6.91 6.29 2.44
CA CYS A 152 6.43 7.24 3.44
C CYS A 152 7.00 6.83 4.79
N ASP A 153 7.00 7.71 5.78
CA ASP A 153 7.30 7.31 7.16
C ASP A 153 6.01 7.10 7.97
N PRO A 154 5.62 5.86 8.28
CA PRO A 154 4.42 5.58 9.09
C PRO A 154 4.48 6.14 10.51
N ARG A 155 5.68 6.55 10.97
CA ARG A 155 5.85 7.19 12.28
C ARG A 155 5.32 8.61 12.31
N HIS A 156 5.15 9.25 11.15
CA HIS A 156 4.50 10.56 11.02
C HIS A 156 3.00 10.46 10.81
N GLY A 157 2.43 9.25 10.80
CA GLY A 157 1.01 9.03 10.61
C GLY A 157 0.43 8.10 11.69
N LYS A 158 -0.86 7.86 11.57
CA LYS A 158 -1.62 6.94 12.41
C LYS A 158 -2.14 5.79 11.57
N TYR A 159 -2.18 4.59 12.14
CA TYR A 159 -2.77 3.41 11.52
C TYR A 159 -4.28 3.42 11.78
N MET A 160 -5.07 3.34 10.71
CA MET A 160 -6.51 3.14 10.79
C MET A 160 -6.87 1.65 10.82
N ALA A 161 -6.12 0.85 10.07
CA ALA A 161 -6.33 -0.59 9.97
C ALA A 161 -5.03 -1.31 9.60
N CYS A 162 -4.89 -2.56 10.05
CA CYS A 162 -3.77 -3.43 9.73
C CYS A 162 -4.24 -4.87 9.56
N CYS A 163 -3.99 -5.46 8.40
CA CYS A 163 -4.22 -6.87 8.09
C CYS A 163 -2.89 -7.58 7.88
N LEU A 164 -2.63 -8.65 8.64
CA LEU A 164 -1.44 -9.49 8.51
C LEU A 164 -1.81 -10.81 7.84
N LEU A 165 -1.41 -10.99 6.59
CA LEU A 165 -1.67 -12.18 5.78
C LEU A 165 -0.45 -13.11 5.81
N TYR A 166 -0.45 -14.06 6.74
CA TYR A 166 0.60 -15.06 6.88
C TYR A 166 0.44 -16.22 5.90
N ARG A 167 1.58 -16.75 5.45
CA ARG A 167 1.66 -17.93 4.59
C ARG A 167 2.72 -18.91 5.08
N GLY A 168 2.43 -20.21 4.97
CA GLY A 168 3.34 -21.31 5.27
C GLY A 168 3.24 -21.86 6.69
N ASP A 169 4.36 -22.30 7.23
CA ASP A 169 4.45 -22.90 8.57
C ASP A 169 4.31 -21.82 9.65
N VAL A 170 3.06 -21.49 10.01
CA VAL A 170 2.72 -20.42 10.95
C VAL A 170 1.73 -20.93 11.99
N VAL A 171 2.11 -20.83 13.26
CA VAL A 171 1.28 -21.23 14.40
C VAL A 171 0.47 -20.03 14.89
N PRO A 172 -0.87 -20.12 15.00
CA PRO A 172 -1.72 -18.99 15.42
C PRO A 172 -1.34 -18.38 16.78
N LYS A 173 -0.86 -19.20 17.72
CA LYS A 173 -0.38 -18.75 19.03
C LYS A 173 0.79 -17.77 18.91
N ASP A 174 1.74 -18.05 18.00
CA ASP A 174 2.93 -17.23 17.81
C ASP A 174 2.57 -15.90 17.13
N VAL A 175 1.59 -15.92 16.23
CA VAL A 175 1.03 -14.70 15.62
C VAL A 175 0.43 -13.78 16.69
N ASN A 176 -0.41 -14.34 17.58
CA ASN A 176 -1.00 -13.54 18.66
C ASN A 176 0.05 -12.96 19.61
N ALA A 177 1.10 -13.72 19.93
CA ALA A 177 2.22 -13.23 20.74
C ALA A 177 3.01 -12.12 20.02
N ALA A 178 3.26 -12.28 18.72
CA ALA A 178 3.94 -11.27 17.91
C ALA A 178 3.12 -9.96 17.82
N ILE A 179 1.81 -10.05 17.59
CA ILE A 179 0.92 -8.88 17.55
C ILE A 179 0.86 -8.20 18.92
N ALA A 180 0.78 -8.96 20.01
CA ALA A 180 0.80 -8.40 21.36
C ALA A 180 2.10 -7.60 21.62
N ALA A 181 3.25 -8.11 21.16
CA ALA A 181 4.52 -7.40 21.25
C ALA A 181 4.59 -6.16 20.35
N ILE A 182 3.95 -6.19 19.18
CA ILE A 182 3.85 -5.01 18.30
C ILE A 182 3.03 -3.90 18.94
N LYS A 183 1.90 -4.24 19.58
CA LYS A 183 1.01 -3.27 20.24
C LYS A 183 1.65 -2.53 21.41
N THR A 184 2.72 -3.05 22.02
CA THR A 184 3.42 -2.36 23.11
C THR A 184 4.47 -1.35 22.60
N LYS A 185 4.76 -1.32 21.29
CA LYS A 185 5.73 -0.38 20.71
C LYS A 185 5.10 1.00 20.54
N ARG A 186 5.69 2.00 21.18
CA ARG A 186 5.26 3.41 21.10
C ARG A 186 5.34 4.02 19.70
N SER A 187 6.17 3.45 18.82
CA SER A 187 6.34 3.92 17.44
C SER A 187 5.20 3.50 16.51
N ILE A 188 4.24 2.71 16.98
CA ILE A 188 3.12 2.22 16.19
C ILE A 188 1.86 2.78 16.84
N GLN A 189 1.34 3.85 16.25
CA GLN A 189 0.18 4.57 16.77
C GLN A 189 -1.03 4.26 15.90
N PHE A 190 -2.12 3.84 16.52
CA PHE A 190 -3.41 3.71 15.86
C PHE A 190 -4.26 4.95 16.15
N VAL A 191 -5.21 5.23 15.27
CA VAL A 191 -6.27 6.20 15.55
C VAL A 191 -7.07 5.76 16.79
N ASP A 192 -7.54 6.73 17.57
CA ASP A 192 -8.24 6.53 18.84
C ASP A 192 -9.53 5.71 18.72
N TRP A 193 -10.27 5.89 17.62
CA TRP A 193 -11.50 5.16 17.31
C TRP A 193 -11.26 3.74 16.78
N CYS A 194 -10.00 3.32 16.57
CA CYS A 194 -9.64 1.96 16.16
C CYS A 194 -8.63 1.27 17.11
N PRO A 195 -9.01 1.02 18.38
CA PRO A 195 -8.08 0.50 19.40
C PRO A 195 -7.60 -0.95 19.18
N THR A 196 -8.23 -1.71 18.28
CA THR A 196 -7.87 -3.12 18.00
C THR A 196 -7.80 -3.44 16.51
N GLY A 197 -7.14 -2.58 15.73
CA GLY A 197 -7.08 -2.63 14.26
C GLY A 197 -6.25 -3.75 13.61
N PHE A 198 -6.02 -4.90 14.26
CA PHE A 198 -5.31 -6.03 13.65
C PHE A 198 -6.26 -7.14 13.19
N LYS A 199 -6.25 -7.43 11.89
CA LYS A 199 -6.85 -8.63 11.31
C LYS A 199 -5.74 -9.58 10.87
N VAL A 200 -6.02 -10.87 10.95
CA VAL A 200 -5.03 -11.91 10.68
C VAL A 200 -5.58 -12.85 9.62
N GLY A 201 -4.82 -13.18 8.60
CA GLY A 201 -5.09 -14.28 7.69
C GLY A 201 -3.98 -15.31 7.81
N ILE A 202 -4.30 -16.61 7.81
CA ILE A 202 -3.29 -17.68 7.82
C ILE A 202 -3.61 -18.70 6.74
N ASN A 203 -2.68 -18.83 5.80
CA ASN A 203 -2.71 -19.85 4.77
C ASN A 203 -1.53 -20.81 4.97
N TYR A 204 -1.80 -22.10 5.14
CA TYR A 204 -0.75 -23.08 5.43
C TYR A 204 0.12 -23.46 4.22
N GLN A 205 -0.24 -23.02 3.01
CA GLN A 205 0.60 -23.24 1.84
C GLN A 205 1.81 -22.31 1.88
N PRO A 206 3.04 -22.86 1.79
CA PRO A 206 4.25 -22.07 1.80
C PRO A 206 4.34 -21.15 0.58
N PRO A 207 4.98 -19.97 0.69
CA PRO A 207 5.29 -19.12 -0.45
C PRO A 207 6.09 -19.89 -1.51
N THR A 208 5.71 -19.74 -2.77
CA THR A 208 6.40 -20.41 -3.88
C THR A 208 7.36 -19.44 -4.56
N ALA A 209 8.64 -19.78 -4.61
CA ALA A 209 9.63 -19.03 -5.38
C ALA A 209 9.61 -19.46 -6.86
N VAL A 210 9.75 -18.49 -7.76
CA VAL A 210 9.84 -18.74 -9.21
C VAL A 210 11.22 -19.32 -9.54
N PRO A 211 11.32 -20.40 -10.35
CA PRO A 211 12.63 -20.91 -10.80
C PRO A 211 13.45 -19.83 -11.52
N GLY A 212 14.72 -19.68 -11.15
CA GLY A 212 15.56 -18.58 -11.65
C GLY A 212 15.13 -17.19 -11.17
N GLY A 213 14.30 -17.14 -10.12
CA GLY A 213 13.94 -15.94 -9.38
C GLY A 213 15.00 -15.56 -8.35
N ASP A 214 14.95 -14.29 -7.93
CA ASP A 214 15.93 -13.70 -7.03
C ASP A 214 15.62 -13.98 -5.54
N LEU A 215 14.39 -14.40 -5.25
CA LEU A 215 13.89 -14.67 -3.90
C LEU A 215 14.20 -16.09 -3.44
N ALA A 216 14.68 -16.19 -2.20
CA ALA A 216 14.85 -17.44 -1.48
C ALA A 216 13.53 -18.20 -1.30
N LYS A 217 13.61 -19.53 -1.25
CA LYS A 217 12.51 -20.36 -0.74
C LYS A 217 12.46 -20.23 0.78
N VAL A 218 11.32 -19.80 1.29
CA VAL A 218 11.09 -19.60 2.73
C VAL A 218 9.95 -20.47 3.22
N GLN A 219 10.04 -20.92 4.48
CA GLN A 219 9.00 -21.74 5.11
C GLN A 219 7.76 -20.93 5.47
N ARG A 220 7.95 -19.63 5.71
CA ARG A 220 6.91 -18.70 6.12
C ARG A 220 7.16 -17.29 5.59
N ALA A 221 6.09 -16.58 5.31
CA ALA A 221 6.11 -15.16 4.97
C ALA A 221 4.83 -14.48 5.48
N VAL A 222 4.85 -13.16 5.47
CA VAL A 222 3.73 -12.30 5.84
C VAL A 222 3.64 -11.14 4.87
N CYS A 223 2.44 -10.87 4.39
CA CYS A 223 2.08 -9.65 3.70
C CYS A 223 1.22 -8.82 4.65
N MET A 224 1.72 -7.67 5.07
CA MET A 224 0.93 -6.69 5.82
C MET A 224 0.25 -5.74 4.85
N LEU A 225 -1.04 -5.52 5.05
CA LEU A 225 -1.79 -4.45 4.42
C LEU A 225 -2.22 -3.49 5.51
N SER A 226 -1.74 -2.26 5.44
CA SER A 226 -2.02 -1.27 6.48
C SER A 226 -2.55 0.00 5.85
N ASN A 227 -3.71 0.45 6.30
CA ASN A 227 -4.19 1.79 5.95
C ASN A 227 -3.67 2.76 7.01
N THR A 228 -2.80 3.68 6.59
CA THR A 228 -2.21 4.71 7.47
C THR A 228 -2.25 6.07 6.79
N THR A 229 -2.43 7.12 7.59
CA THR A 229 -2.43 8.51 7.11
C THR A 229 -1.08 8.95 6.53
N ALA A 230 0.01 8.25 6.85
CA ALA A 230 1.33 8.54 6.30
C ALA A 230 1.41 8.46 4.76
N ILE A 231 0.46 7.76 4.12
CA ILE A 231 0.39 7.70 2.65
C ILE A 231 0.10 9.06 2.01
N ALA A 232 -0.44 10.03 2.76
CA ALA A 232 -0.60 11.41 2.34
C ALA A 232 0.74 12.05 1.89
N GLU A 233 1.87 11.63 2.46
CA GLU A 233 3.19 12.07 1.99
C GLU A 233 3.46 11.68 0.53
N ALA A 234 2.91 10.55 0.05
CA ALA A 234 3.03 10.15 -1.35
C ALA A 234 2.19 11.06 -2.25
N TRP A 235 0.96 11.37 -1.85
CA TRP A 235 0.08 12.31 -2.57
C TRP A 235 0.70 13.70 -2.66
N ALA A 236 1.17 14.26 -1.54
CA ALA A 236 1.82 15.58 -1.50
C ALA A 236 3.03 15.69 -2.45
N ARG A 237 3.83 14.62 -2.60
CA ARG A 237 4.95 14.61 -3.56
C ARG A 237 4.48 14.61 -5.01
N LEU A 238 3.34 13.99 -5.29
CA LEU A 238 2.76 13.91 -6.63
C LEU A 238 2.10 15.24 -7.00
N ASP A 239 1.30 15.78 -6.10
CA ASP A 239 0.65 17.09 -6.18
C ASP A 239 1.67 18.21 -6.40
N HIS A 240 2.78 18.20 -5.64
CA HIS A 240 3.85 19.18 -5.82
C HIS A 240 4.44 19.16 -7.25
N LYS A 241 4.65 17.97 -7.83
CA LYS A 241 5.17 17.85 -9.21
C LYS A 241 4.13 18.30 -10.23
N PHE A 242 2.87 17.97 -10.00
CA PHE A 242 1.75 18.45 -10.81
C PHE A 242 1.73 19.99 -10.85
N ASP A 243 1.80 20.62 -9.67
CA ASP A 243 1.73 22.07 -9.51
C ASP A 243 2.88 22.79 -10.24
N LEU A 244 4.10 22.26 -10.14
CA LEU A 244 5.26 22.79 -10.86
C LEU A 244 5.08 22.78 -12.39
N MET A 245 4.51 21.71 -12.93
CA MET A 245 4.27 21.57 -14.37
C MET A 245 3.08 22.45 -14.81
N TYR A 246 1.98 22.41 -14.07
CA TYR A 246 0.72 23.07 -14.42
C TYR A 246 0.78 24.59 -14.27
N ALA A 247 1.59 25.11 -13.35
CA ALA A 247 1.88 26.54 -13.25
C ALA A 247 2.47 27.14 -14.54
N LYS A 248 3.09 26.31 -15.40
CA LYS A 248 3.61 26.72 -16.71
C LYS A 248 2.79 26.19 -17.88
N ARG A 249 1.67 25.51 -17.63
CA ARG A 249 0.88 24.79 -18.62
C ARG A 249 1.73 23.86 -19.50
N ALA A 250 2.81 23.32 -18.93
CA ALA A 250 3.72 22.46 -19.66
C ALA A 250 2.97 21.18 -20.06
N PHE A 251 3.06 20.78 -21.33
CA PHE A 251 2.42 19.56 -21.88
C PHE A 251 0.87 19.54 -21.89
N VAL A 252 0.16 20.52 -21.33
CA VAL A 252 -1.32 20.57 -21.29
C VAL A 252 -1.96 20.49 -22.68
N HIS A 253 -1.34 21.13 -23.68
CA HIS A 253 -1.85 21.13 -25.07
C HIS A 253 -2.03 19.74 -25.68
N TRP A 254 -1.27 18.72 -25.24
CA TRP A 254 -1.46 17.34 -25.71
C TRP A 254 -2.79 16.76 -25.24
N TYR A 255 -3.21 17.06 -24.01
CA TYR A 255 -4.47 16.55 -23.45
C TYR A 255 -5.67 17.26 -24.07
N VAL A 256 -5.59 18.59 -24.16
CA VAL A 256 -6.64 19.41 -24.78
C VAL A 256 -6.80 19.07 -26.27
N GLY A 257 -5.69 18.81 -26.97
CA GLY A 257 -5.70 18.41 -28.37
C GLY A 257 -6.38 17.06 -28.63
N GLU A 258 -6.47 16.20 -27.61
CA GLU A 258 -7.11 14.88 -27.67
C GLU A 258 -8.54 14.87 -27.07
N GLY A 259 -9.13 16.05 -26.89
CA GLY A 259 -10.56 16.19 -26.55
C GLY A 259 -10.88 16.30 -25.07
N MET A 260 -9.88 16.47 -24.20
CA MET A 260 -10.05 16.74 -22.77
C MET A 260 -10.25 18.24 -22.52
N GLU A 261 -11.13 18.65 -21.60
CA GLU A 261 -11.24 20.06 -21.25
C GLU A 261 -10.10 20.50 -20.32
N GLU A 262 -9.53 21.70 -20.52
CA GLU A 262 -8.45 22.20 -19.64
C GLU A 262 -8.91 22.33 -18.17
N GLY A 263 -10.21 22.59 -17.96
CA GLY A 263 -10.81 22.69 -16.63
C GLY A 263 -10.63 21.43 -15.78
N GLU A 264 -10.65 20.25 -16.40
CA GLU A 264 -10.51 18.95 -15.70
C GLU A 264 -9.20 18.83 -14.91
N PHE A 265 -8.12 19.50 -15.34
CA PHE A 265 -6.87 19.53 -14.57
C PHE A 265 -7.04 20.22 -13.22
N SER A 266 -7.81 21.31 -13.18
CA SER A 266 -8.03 22.08 -11.96
C SER A 266 -8.98 21.32 -11.04
N GLU A 267 -10.04 20.74 -11.58
CA GLU A 267 -11.00 19.91 -10.84
C GLU A 267 -10.32 18.70 -10.19
N ALA A 268 -9.52 17.95 -10.96
CA ALA A 268 -8.77 16.81 -10.43
C ALA A 268 -7.78 17.23 -9.34
N ARG A 269 -7.10 18.37 -9.51
CA ARG A 269 -6.16 18.89 -8.51
C ARG A 269 -6.86 19.33 -7.22
N GLU A 270 -8.03 19.93 -7.31
CA GLU A 270 -8.85 20.33 -6.16
C GLU A 270 -9.37 19.10 -5.39
N ASP A 271 -9.79 18.04 -6.09
CA ASP A 271 -10.21 16.79 -5.45
C ASP A 271 -9.04 16.09 -4.73
N MET A 272 -7.84 16.14 -5.30
CA MET A 272 -6.63 15.63 -4.62
C MET A 272 -6.25 16.46 -3.40
N ALA A 273 -6.41 17.79 -3.45
CA ALA A 273 -6.23 18.64 -2.27
C ALA A 273 -7.25 18.31 -1.16
N ALA A 274 -8.50 18.02 -1.54
CA ALA A 274 -9.52 17.57 -0.60
C ALA A 274 -9.15 16.21 0.01
N LEU A 275 -8.60 15.28 -0.79
CA LEU A 275 -8.11 13.99 -0.29
C LEU A 275 -6.95 14.13 0.70
N GLU A 276 -6.01 15.05 0.46
CA GLU A 276 -4.94 15.36 1.44
C GLU A 276 -5.53 15.85 2.76
N LYS A 277 -6.52 16.74 2.69
CA LYS A 277 -7.24 17.24 3.88
C LYS A 277 -7.99 16.14 4.61
N ASP A 278 -8.63 15.21 3.88
CA ASP A 278 -9.30 14.05 4.48
C ASP A 278 -8.31 13.22 5.34
N TYR A 279 -7.07 13.06 4.87
CA TYR A 279 -6.02 12.37 5.64
C TYR A 279 -5.52 13.16 6.85
N GLU A 280 -5.43 14.50 6.75
CA GLU A 280 -5.10 15.38 7.87
C GLU A 280 -6.17 15.29 8.96
N GLU A 281 -7.45 15.41 8.60
CA GLU A 281 -8.58 15.33 9.53
C GLU A 281 -8.62 13.99 10.28
N VAL A 282 -8.35 12.87 9.60
CA VAL A 282 -8.27 11.55 10.25
C VAL A 282 -7.03 11.39 11.15
N GLY A 283 -5.99 12.20 10.93
CA GLY A 283 -4.78 12.22 11.75
C GLY A 283 -4.94 12.93 13.09
N ILE A 284 -5.91 13.83 13.24
CA ILE A 284 -6.19 14.59 14.45
C ILE A 284 -6.82 13.66 15.50
N ASP A 285 -6.37 13.75 16.76
CA ASP A 285 -7.03 13.00 17.85
C ASP A 285 -8.35 13.66 18.21
N SER A 286 -9.39 12.88 18.48
CA SER A 286 -10.72 13.41 18.85
C SER A 286 -10.73 14.20 20.16
N TYR A 287 -9.63 14.18 20.92
CA TYR A 287 -9.42 14.96 22.13
C TYR A 287 -8.80 16.35 21.90
N GLU A 288 -8.19 16.62 20.74
CA GLU A 288 -7.65 17.96 20.43
C GLU A 288 -8.76 18.96 20.07
N ASP A 289 -9.87 18.48 19.49
CA ASP A 289 -11.04 19.31 19.16
C ASP A 289 -11.86 19.75 20.40
N GLU A 290 -11.71 19.08 21.55
CA GLU A 290 -12.41 19.49 22.78
C GLU A 290 -11.69 20.64 23.51
N GLU A 291 -10.37 20.82 23.35
CA GLU A 291 -9.62 21.90 23.99
C GLU A 291 -9.73 23.24 23.25
N GLU A 292 -9.97 23.26 21.94
CA GLU A 292 -10.19 24.51 21.18
C GLU A 292 -11.63 25.07 21.31
N GLY A 293 -12.55 24.32 21.94
CA GLY A 293 -13.93 24.75 22.18
C GLY A 293 -14.19 25.47 23.51
N GLU A 294 -13.18 25.59 24.38
CA GLU A 294 -13.30 26.17 25.74
C GLU A 294 -12.44 27.45 25.98
N GLU A 295 -12.02 28.18 24.94
CA GLU A 295 -11.46 29.56 25.08
C GLU A 295 -12.42 30.69 24.64
#